data_AF-A0A3A0UK87-F1
#
_entry.id   AF-A0A3A0UK87-F1
#
_cell.length_a   1.000
_cell.length_b   1.000
_cell.length_c   1.000
_cell.angle_alpha   90.00
_cell.angle_beta   90.00
_cell.angle_gamma   90.00
#
_symmetry.space_group_name_H-M   'P 1'
#
loop_
_entity.id
_entity.type
_entity.pdbx_description
1 polymer ?
#
loop_
_entity_poly.entity_id
_entity_poly.type
_entity_poly.pdbx_seq_one_letter_code
_entity_poly.pdbx_strand_id
1 'polypeptide(L)'
;IMMPLMQTILFLTFPKEKRGTAMGLFGLVIAFAPAIGPTLSGVLVEHLTWRSVFYVVFPIAIIIIIASIFLLKNVTETSHPKLDITSVILSTLGFGGLLYSFSSVGEAGWGSVQFIAPLIIGIVSLVVFIRRQLKLKEPMLEFRVFSYNIYTLGTA
;
A
#
# COMPACT_ATOMS: atom_id res chain seq x y z
N ILE A 1 3.14 1.50 0.64
CA ILE A 1 3.69 0.43 -0.23
C ILE A 1 5.10 0.02 0.19
N MET A 2 6.02 0.96 0.47
CA MET A 2 7.40 0.63 0.87
C MET A 2 7.52 -0.15 2.20
N MET A 3 6.74 0.20 3.23
CA MET A 3 6.83 -0.48 4.53
C MET A 3 6.50 -2.00 4.45
N PRO A 4 5.39 -2.42 3.81
CA PRO A 4 5.13 -3.85 3.59
C PRO A 4 6.22 -4.54 2.76
N LEU A 5 6.72 -3.87 1.72
CA LEU A 5 7.79 -4.44 0.88
C LEU A 5 9.07 -4.68 1.67
N MET A 6 9.47 -3.73 2.52
CA MET A 6 10.61 -3.86 3.42
C MET A 6 10.45 -5.07 4.35
N GLN A 7 9.27 -5.24 4.95
CA GLN A 7 8.98 -6.39 5.82
C GLN A 7 9.05 -7.72 5.07
N THR A 8 8.49 -7.78 3.86
CA THR A 8 8.58 -8.97 2.99
C THR A 8 10.03 -9.31 2.66
N ILE A 9 10.85 -8.33 2.29
CA ILE A 9 12.28 -8.52 1.99
C ILE A 9 13.02 -9.07 3.22
N LEU A 10 12.75 -8.56 4.43
CA LEU A 10 13.33 -9.08 5.67
C LEU A 10 12.93 -10.55 5.90
N PHE A 11 11.68 -10.92 5.64
CA PHE A 11 11.24 -12.31 5.76
C PHE A 11 11.84 -13.26 4.73
N LEU A 12 12.11 -12.76 3.52
CA LEU A 12 12.78 -13.53 2.46
C LEU A 12 14.28 -13.68 2.72
N THR A 13 14.91 -12.69 3.35
CA THR A 13 16.37 -12.65 3.57
C THR A 13 16.79 -13.36 4.86
N PHE A 14 15.97 -13.29 5.92
CA PHE A 14 16.32 -13.87 7.23
C PHE A 14 15.59 -15.20 7.50
N PRO A 15 16.32 -16.22 8.03
CA PRO A 15 15.73 -17.50 8.43
C PRO A 15 14.73 -17.29 9.57
N LYS A 16 13.74 -18.18 9.69
CA LYS A 16 12.56 -18.01 10.54
C LYS A 16 12.92 -17.68 11.99
N GLU A 17 13.97 -18.28 12.50
CA GLU A 17 14.45 -18.18 13.88
C GLU A 17 15.06 -16.80 14.18
N LYS A 18 15.55 -16.08 13.16
CA LYS A 18 16.19 -14.75 13.30
C LYS A 18 15.28 -13.59 12.91
N ARG A 19 14.06 -13.87 12.42
CA ARG A 19 13.12 -12.83 11.98
C ARG A 19 12.77 -11.86 13.10
N GLY A 20 12.61 -12.34 14.34
CA GLY A 20 12.33 -11.49 15.50
C GLY A 20 13.44 -10.46 15.75
N THR A 21 14.70 -10.88 15.72
CA THR A 21 15.86 -9.98 15.87
C THR A 21 15.95 -8.97 14.73
N ALA A 22 15.75 -9.42 13.48
CA ALA A 22 15.78 -8.54 12.31
C ALA A 22 14.64 -7.49 12.35
N MET A 23 13.43 -7.91 12.72
CA MET A 23 12.29 -7.00 12.89
C MET A 23 12.50 -6.04 14.08
N GLY A 24 13.11 -6.50 15.17
CA GLY A 24 13.44 -5.65 16.32
C GLY A 24 14.45 -4.55 15.97
N LEU A 25 15.52 -4.90 15.24
CA LEU A 25 16.50 -3.92 14.76
C LEU A 25 15.86 -2.92 13.78
N PHE A 26 15.03 -3.42 12.86
CA PHE A 26 14.28 -2.56 11.94
C PHE A 26 13.34 -1.59 12.69
N GLY A 27 12.61 -2.09 13.68
CA GLY A 27 11.74 -1.27 14.53
C GLY A 27 12.52 -0.20 15.29
N LEU A 28 13.70 -0.54 15.82
CA LEU A 28 14.59 0.42 16.49
C LEU A 28 14.97 1.57 15.54
N VAL A 29 15.40 1.27 14.32
CA VAL A 29 15.80 2.28 13.33
C VAL A 29 14.61 3.19 12.96
N ILE A 30 13.41 2.62 12.77
CA ILE A 30 12.20 3.40 12.46
C ILE A 30 11.82 4.32 13.61
N ALA A 31 11.90 3.85 14.85
CA ALA A 31 11.58 4.66 16.03
C ALA A 31 12.62 5.76 16.27
N PHE A 32 13.87 5.50 15.89
CA PHE A 32 14.99 6.43 16.07
C PHE A 32 14.90 7.64 15.13
N ALA A 33 14.45 7.42 13.88
CA ALA A 33 14.32 8.49 12.88
C ALA A 33 13.48 9.69 13.35
N PRO A 34 12.23 9.54 13.85
CA PRO A 34 11.44 10.66 14.35
C PRO A 34 11.92 11.18 15.72
N ALA A 35 12.68 10.39 16.50
CA ALA A 35 13.24 10.86 17.77
C ALA A 35 14.39 11.86 17.54
N ILE A 36 15.22 11.61 16.53
CA ILE A 36 16.38 12.45 16.22
C ILE A 36 16.07 13.53 15.20
N GLY A 37 15.19 13.26 14.22
CA GLY A 37 14.90 14.15 13.11
C GLY A 37 14.59 15.58 13.53
N PRO A 38 13.54 15.81 14.35
CA PRO A 38 13.16 17.14 14.82
C PRO A 38 14.27 17.82 15.61
N THR A 39 14.96 17.08 16.48
CA THR A 39 16.05 17.59 17.33
C THR A 39 17.21 18.12 16.48
N LEU A 40 17.71 17.31 15.54
CA LEU A 40 18.79 17.74 14.64
C LEU A 40 18.34 18.86 13.70
N SER A 41 17.14 18.74 13.11
CA SER A 41 16.63 19.78 12.23
C SER A 41 16.38 21.09 12.97
N GLY A 42 15.92 21.05 14.22
CA GLY A 42 15.66 22.22 15.05
C GLY A 42 16.94 23.01 15.31
N VAL A 43 17.99 22.33 15.78
CA VAL A 43 19.31 22.93 16.00
C VAL A 43 19.88 23.52 14.69
N LEU A 44 19.71 22.82 13.57
CA LEU A 44 20.16 23.29 12.26
C LEU A 44 19.40 24.55 11.79
N VAL A 45 18.10 24.64 12.03
CA VAL A 45 17.29 25.81 11.63
C VAL A 45 17.44 26.98 12.61
N GLU A 46 17.76 26.70 13.88
CA GLU A 46 18.01 27.74 14.88
C GLU A 46 19.33 28.48 14.64
N HIS A 47 20.39 27.76 14.26
CA HIS A 47 21.71 28.36 14.05
C HIS A 47 22.06 28.65 12.58
N LEU A 48 21.39 27.99 11.63
CA LEU A 48 21.62 28.16 10.20
C LEU A 48 20.29 28.39 9.46
N THR A 49 20.36 28.71 8.17
CA THR A 49 19.16 28.80 7.33
C THR A 49 18.49 27.42 7.19
N TRP A 50 17.17 27.37 7.07
CA TRP A 50 16.40 26.13 6.81
C TRP A 50 16.94 25.23 5.68
N ARG A 51 17.67 25.80 4.71
CA ARG A 51 18.35 25.08 3.62
C ARG A 51 19.48 24.17 4.10
N SER A 52 20.06 24.43 5.27
CA SER A 52 21.14 23.63 5.87
C SER A 52 20.73 22.17 6.07
N VAL A 53 19.46 21.93 6.42
CA VAL A 53 18.90 20.57 6.57
C VAL A 53 19.05 19.79 5.27
N PHE A 54 18.80 20.42 4.12
CA PHE A 54 18.97 19.77 2.81
C PHE A 54 20.43 19.53 2.49
N TYR A 55 21.33 20.45 2.81
CA TYR A 55 22.77 20.24 2.60
C TYR A 55 23.34 19.09 3.44
N VAL A 56 22.74 18.78 4.58
CA VAL A 56 23.12 17.60 5.40
C VAL A 56 22.49 16.32 4.86
N VAL A 57 21.20 16.35 4.52
CA VAL A 57 20.48 15.16 4.04
C VAL A 57 20.94 14.73 2.65
N PHE A 58 21.28 15.67 1.78
CA PHE A 58 21.67 15.42 0.39
C PHE A 58 22.90 14.49 0.23
N PRO A 59 24.07 14.76 0.87
CA PRO A 59 25.21 13.86 0.77
C PRO A 59 24.92 12.48 1.39
N ILE A 60 24.16 12.42 2.48
CA ILE A 60 23.74 11.14 3.09
C ILE A 60 22.90 10.34 2.09
N ALA A 61 21.93 10.98 1.42
CA ALA A 61 21.09 10.34 0.41
C ALA A 61 21.92 9.82 -0.77
N ILE A 62 22.91 10.60 -1.25
CA ILE A 62 23.84 10.16 -2.30
C ILE A 62 24.60 8.90 -1.88
N ILE A 63 25.17 8.89 -0.67
CA ILE A 63 25.92 7.73 -0.17
C ILE A 63 25.01 6.50 -0.09
N ILE A 64 23.77 6.66 0.40
CA ILE A 64 22.79 5.57 0.47
C ILE A 64 22.45 5.05 -0.92
N ILE A 65 22.23 5.93 -1.90
CA ILE A 65 21.93 5.53 -3.29
C ILE A 65 23.10 4.74 -3.86
N ILE A 66 24.33 5.25 -3.75
CA ILE A 66 25.54 4.56 -4.24
C ILE A 66 25.68 3.20 -3.57
N ALA A 67 25.58 3.15 -2.23
CA ALA A 67 25.66 1.90 -1.49
C ALA A 67 24.55 0.92 -1.91
N SER A 68 23.33 1.39 -2.15
CA SER A 68 22.21 0.55 -2.55
C SER A 68 22.46 -0.15 -3.90
N ILE A 69 23.14 0.51 -4.84
CA ILE A 69 23.47 -0.07 -6.15
C ILE A 69 24.39 -1.29 -5.99
N PHE A 70 25.32 -1.26 -5.04
CA PHE A 70 26.29 -2.34 -4.84
C PHE A 70 25.85 -3.40 -3.83
N LEU A 71 25.12 -3.00 -2.78
CA LEU A 71 24.75 -3.89 -1.67
C LEU A 71 23.38 -4.56 -1.87
N LEU A 72 22.46 -3.92 -2.58
CA LEU A 72 21.08 -4.42 -2.70
C LEU A 72 21.02 -5.52 -3.76
N LYS A 73 20.88 -6.77 -3.32
CA LYS A 73 20.60 -7.90 -4.20
C LYS A 73 19.10 -8.01 -4.44
N ASN A 74 18.72 -8.27 -5.69
CA ASN A 74 17.32 -8.50 -5.99
C ASN A 74 16.89 -9.87 -5.42
N VAL A 75 16.13 -9.84 -4.34
CA VAL A 75 15.61 -11.04 -3.66
C VAL A 75 14.19 -11.41 -4.11
N THR A 76 13.58 -10.60 -5.00
CA THR A 76 12.22 -10.81 -5.48
C THR A 76 12.27 -11.24 -6.94
N GLU A 77 11.54 -12.28 -7.31
CA GLU A 77 11.33 -12.60 -8.72
C GLU A 77 10.53 -11.47 -9.37
N THR A 78 11.06 -10.89 -10.44
CA THR A 78 10.34 -9.91 -11.24
C THR A 78 9.23 -10.62 -12.01
N SER A 79 8.03 -10.64 -11.43
CA SER A 79 6.84 -11.02 -12.19
C SER A 79 6.43 -9.86 -13.10
N HIS A 80 6.01 -10.16 -14.32
CA HIS A 80 5.31 -9.23 -15.21
C HIS A 80 3.80 -9.53 -15.13
N PRO A 81 3.12 -9.14 -14.03
CA PRO A 81 1.70 -9.39 -13.92
C PRO A 81 1.00 -8.65 -15.05
N LYS A 82 0.27 -9.39 -15.88
CA LYS A 82 -0.51 -8.78 -16.96
C LYS A 82 -1.67 -8.01 -16.33
N LEU A 83 -1.67 -6.69 -16.50
CA LEU A 83 -2.79 -5.87 -16.04
C LEU A 83 -4.06 -6.30 -16.74
N ASP A 84 -5.03 -6.81 -15.98
CA ASP A 84 -6.35 -7.17 -16.51
C ASP A 84 -7.20 -5.90 -16.64
N ILE A 85 -7.12 -5.25 -17.81
CA ILE A 85 -7.86 -4.03 -18.15
C ILE A 85 -9.37 -4.22 -17.92
N THR A 86 -9.90 -5.42 -18.16
CA THR A 86 -11.33 -5.69 -17.92
C THR A 86 -11.67 -5.59 -16.44
N SER A 87 -10.82 -6.16 -15.58
CA SER A 87 -10.97 -6.06 -14.13
C SER A 87 -10.87 -4.62 -13.63
N VAL A 88 -9.99 -3.80 -14.23
CA VAL A 88 -9.92 -2.36 -13.94
C VAL A 88 -11.24 -1.68 -14.25
N ILE A 89 -11.78 -1.85 -15.46
CA ILE A 89 -13.06 -1.24 -15.86
C ILE A 89 -14.19 -1.67 -14.92
N LEU A 90 -14.30 -2.97 -14.61
CA LEU A 90 -15.33 -3.46 -13.70
C LEU A 90 -15.19 -2.90 -12.28
N SER A 91 -13.97 -2.76 -11.76
CA SER A 91 -13.74 -2.14 -10.45
C SER A 91 -14.14 -0.67 -10.44
N THR A 92 -13.80 0.08 -11.50
CA THR A 92 -14.14 1.51 -11.62
C THR A 92 -15.64 1.71 -11.71
N LEU A 93 -16.34 0.92 -12.53
CA LEU A 93 -17.80 0.96 -12.60
C LEU A 93 -18.46 0.49 -11.31
N GLY A 94 -17.88 -0.53 -10.67
CA GLY A 94 -18.34 -1.09 -9.40
C GLY A 94 -18.29 -0.08 -8.26
N PHE A 95 -17.08 0.34 -7.89
CA PHE A 95 -16.86 1.29 -6.81
C PHE A 95 -17.38 2.69 -7.16
N GLY A 96 -17.21 3.14 -8.41
CA GLY A 96 -17.72 4.42 -8.87
C GLY A 96 -19.25 4.48 -8.88
N GLY A 97 -19.93 3.41 -9.31
CA GLY A 97 -21.38 3.31 -9.28
C GLY A 97 -21.95 3.33 -7.86
N LEU A 98 -21.32 2.59 -6.93
CA LEU A 98 -21.69 2.66 -5.51
C LEU A 98 -21.48 4.05 -4.93
N LEU A 99 -20.29 4.64 -5.13
CA LEU A 99 -19.94 5.96 -4.60
C LEU A 99 -20.91 7.03 -5.13
N TYR A 100 -21.18 7.01 -6.43
CA TYR A 100 -22.09 7.96 -7.06
C TYR A 100 -23.53 7.79 -6.55
N SER A 101 -24.00 6.54 -6.41
CA SER A 101 -25.33 6.25 -5.87
C SER A 101 -25.49 6.79 -4.45
N PHE A 102 -24.56 6.48 -3.55
CA PHE A 102 -24.63 7.01 -2.18
C PHE A 102 -24.43 8.53 -2.11
N SER A 103 -23.69 9.12 -3.04
CA SER A 103 -23.55 10.57 -3.12
C SER A 103 -24.82 11.26 -3.63
N SER A 104 -25.56 10.63 -4.55
CA SER A 104 -26.79 11.20 -5.14
C SER A 104 -28.02 11.04 -4.25
N VAL A 105 -27.96 10.16 -3.24
CA VAL A 105 -29.10 9.89 -2.34
C VAL A 105 -29.54 11.12 -1.55
N GLY A 106 -28.61 12.02 -1.21
CA GLY A 106 -28.90 13.24 -0.45
C GLY A 106 -29.70 14.27 -1.25
N GLU A 107 -29.54 14.28 -2.57
CA GLU A 107 -30.20 15.25 -3.46
C GLU A 107 -31.46 14.66 -4.12
N ALA A 108 -31.37 13.41 -4.62
CA ALA A 108 -32.43 12.78 -5.41
C ALA A 108 -33.34 11.85 -4.59
N GLY A 109 -32.94 11.47 -3.38
CA GLY A 109 -33.67 10.54 -2.51
C GLY A 109 -33.53 9.07 -2.92
N TRP A 110 -33.77 8.19 -1.95
CA TRP A 110 -33.58 6.73 -2.04
C TRP A 110 -34.38 6.04 -3.16
N GLY A 111 -35.51 6.61 -3.58
CA GLY A 111 -36.39 6.04 -4.61
C GLY A 111 -36.08 6.51 -6.04
N SER A 112 -35.10 7.40 -6.23
CA SER A 112 -34.83 7.99 -7.54
C SER A 112 -34.10 7.03 -8.47
N VAL A 113 -34.37 7.14 -9.78
CA VAL A 113 -33.63 6.43 -10.83
C VAL A 113 -32.14 6.76 -10.78
N GLN A 114 -31.79 7.98 -10.37
CA GLN A 114 -30.41 8.46 -10.18
C GLN A 114 -29.68 7.80 -9.00
N PHE A 115 -30.42 7.22 -8.04
CA PHE A 115 -29.86 6.39 -6.98
C PHE A 115 -29.82 4.92 -7.39
N ILE A 116 -30.95 4.37 -7.84
CA ILE A 116 -31.15 2.92 -8.05
C ILE A 116 -30.34 2.39 -9.24
N ALA A 117 -30.32 3.11 -10.37
CA ALA A 117 -29.62 2.66 -11.57
C ALA A 117 -28.10 2.49 -11.35
N PRO A 118 -27.35 3.49 -10.85
CA PRO A 118 -25.92 3.33 -10.57
C PRO A 118 -25.64 2.36 -9.41
N LEU A 119 -26.57 2.20 -8.45
CA LEU A 119 -26.44 1.19 -7.40
C LEU A 119 -26.43 -0.23 -7.97
N ILE A 120 -27.42 -0.56 -8.81
CA ILE A 120 -27.54 -1.88 -9.42
C ILE A 120 -26.34 -2.15 -10.34
N ILE A 121 -25.96 -1.17 -11.18
CA ILE A 121 -24.79 -1.29 -12.06
C ILE A 121 -23.51 -1.51 -11.24
N GLY A 122 -23.35 -0.77 -10.14
CA GLY A 122 -22.22 -0.90 -9.23
C GLY A 122 -22.15 -2.28 -8.57
N ILE A 123 -23.26 -2.76 -8.00
CA ILE A 123 -23.35 -4.08 -7.37
C ILE A 123 -23.06 -5.18 -8.39
N VAL A 124 -23.71 -5.16 -9.56
CA VAL A 124 -23.51 -6.17 -10.61
C VAL A 124 -22.06 -6.17 -11.08
N SER A 125 -21.47 -5.00 -11.34
CA SER A 125 -20.07 -4.87 -11.77
C SER A 125 -19.11 -5.41 -10.70
N LEU A 126 -19.36 -5.15 -9.42
CA LEU A 126 -18.56 -5.69 -8.31
C LEU A 126 -18.69 -7.21 -8.17
N VAL A 127 -19.89 -7.76 -8.30
CA VAL A 127 -20.09 -9.22 -8.23
C VAL A 127 -19.34 -9.91 -9.35
N VAL A 128 -19.40 -9.37 -10.57
CA VAL A 128 -18.66 -9.91 -11.72
C VAL A 128 -17.15 -9.72 -11.52
N PHE A 129 -16.70 -8.57 -10.99
CA PHE A 129 -15.30 -8.31 -10.65
C PHE A 129 -14.76 -9.35 -9.65
N ILE A 130 -15.44 -9.55 -8.52
CA ILE A 130 -15.03 -10.49 -7.48
C ILE A 130 -14.97 -11.92 -8.04
N ARG A 131 -16.02 -12.36 -8.76
CA ARG A 131 -16.04 -13.69 -9.38
C ARG A 131 -14.92 -13.89 -10.39
N ARG A 132 -14.55 -12.84 -11.13
CA ARG A 132 -13.43 -12.87 -12.07
C ARG A 132 -12.10 -12.94 -11.34
N GLN A 133 -11.89 -12.10 -10.32
CA GLN A 133 -10.67 -12.09 -9.52
C GLN A 133 -10.42 -13.45 -8.83
N LEU A 134 -11.46 -14.12 -8.34
CA LEU A 134 -11.33 -15.47 -7.77
C LEU A 134 -10.94 -16.55 -8.77
N LYS A 135 -11.19 -16.36 -10.08
CA LYS A 135 -10.85 -17.31 -11.14
C LYS A 135 -9.51 -17.00 -11.82
N LEU A 136 -8.99 -15.79 -11.68
CA LEU A 136 -7.72 -15.39 -12.29
C LEU A 136 -6.54 -16.07 -11.57
N LYS A 137 -5.54 -16.48 -12.34
CA LYS A 137 -4.29 -17.03 -11.78
C LYS A 137 -3.49 -15.95 -11.03
N GLU A 138 -3.46 -14.74 -11.59
CA GLU A 138 -2.82 -13.55 -11.02
C GLU A 138 -3.87 -12.45 -10.81
N PRO A 139 -4.62 -12.48 -9.71
CA PRO A 139 -5.60 -11.44 -9.41
C PRO A 139 -4.92 -10.13 -9.03
N MET A 140 -5.52 -9.01 -9.42
CA MET A 140 -5.15 -7.68 -8.95
C MET A 140 -5.46 -7.49 -7.47
N LEU A 141 -6.53 -8.13 -6.99
CA LEU A 141 -6.92 -8.10 -5.58
C LEU A 141 -7.16 -9.53 -5.09
N GLU A 142 -6.32 -9.97 -4.16
CA GLU A 142 -6.31 -11.35 -3.70
C GLU A 142 -7.41 -11.60 -2.65
N PHE A 143 -8.64 -11.77 -3.12
CA PHE A 143 -9.79 -12.06 -2.26
C PHE A 143 -9.70 -13.44 -1.57
N ARG A 144 -8.83 -14.35 -2.03
CA ARG A 144 -8.65 -15.67 -1.40
C ARG A 144 -8.05 -15.58 0.01
N VAL A 145 -7.38 -14.46 0.35
CA VAL A 145 -6.84 -14.25 1.71
C VAL A 145 -7.94 -14.29 2.77
N PHE A 146 -9.15 -13.81 2.45
CA PHE A 146 -10.30 -13.85 3.37
C PHE A 146 -10.83 -15.26 3.65
N SER A 147 -10.40 -16.27 2.89
CA SER A 147 -10.71 -17.68 3.18
C SER A 147 -9.90 -18.24 4.34
N TYR A 148 -8.84 -17.55 4.77
CA TYR A 148 -8.03 -17.96 5.92
C TYR A 148 -8.59 -17.31 7.19
N ASN A 149 -9.04 -18.15 8.15
CA ASN A 149 -9.67 -17.71 9.41
C ASN A 149 -8.87 -16.67 10.21
N ILE A 150 -7.54 -16.64 10.06
CA ILE A 150 -6.66 -15.64 10.70
C ILE A 150 -6.98 -14.21 10.23
N TYR A 151 -7.44 -14.05 8.99
CA TYR A 151 -7.77 -12.74 8.41
C TYR A 151 -9.25 -12.37 8.59
N THR A 152 -10.13 -13.33 8.89
CA THR A 152 -11.56 -13.09 9.15
C THR A 152 -11.80 -12.51 10.56
N LEU A 153 -10.93 -12.83 11.53
CA LEU A 153 -11.04 -12.38 12.92
C LEU A 153 -10.95 -10.85 13.12
N GLY A 154 -10.31 -10.12 12.20
CA GLY A 154 -10.20 -8.65 12.28
C GLY A 154 -11.32 -7.88 11.58
N THR A 155 -12.26 -8.59 10.95
CA THR A 155 -13.39 -8.01 10.19
C THR A 155 -14.75 -8.25 10.82
N ALA A 156 -14.81 -8.95 11.96
CA ALA A 156 -16.03 -9.16 12.76
C ALA A 156 -16.18 -8.07 13.83
#